data_AF-A0A9D1I035-F1
#
_entry.id   AF-A0A9D1I035-F1
#
_cell.length_a   1.000
_cell.length_b   1.000
_cell.length_c   1.000
_cell.angle_alpha   90.00
_cell.angle_beta   90.00
_cell.angle_gamma   90.00
#
_symmetry.space_group_name_H-M   'P 1'
#
loop_
_entity.id
_entity.type
_entity.pdbx_description
1 polymer ?
#
loop_
_entity_poly.entity_id
_entity_poly.type
_entity_poly.pdbx_seq_one_letter_code
_entity_poly.pdbx_strand_id
1 'polypeptide(L)'
;MFCKKCGAELYPGAKFCGVCGASSAATDNKVNASLSGKEHPSTEIHGEIHSQVTSARYQSRRRIPVALVVALVILGLATLASAAYLVYTQVLNPNPPVQEESVVDSPESEDVEDKQESDNAEAPTDKETSTDETVDNGSAAAAEEVVPPAVVHDYECDAFYVDVPDYWVMSDESVNEEGQINWNVTDNGDGTYLLHQSDYAGSSGNTYVYVGVPVPSYCTYYGTTSDGRDVYVGTFAGGSFLDTDATLTLK
;
A
#
# COMPACT_ATOMS: atom_id res chain seq x y z
N MET A 1 -1.41 -38.12 -5.04
CA MET A 1 -0.50 -38.07 -3.87
C MET A 1 -0.57 -36.67 -3.31
N PHE A 2 -0.56 -36.44 -1.99
CA PHE A 2 -0.75 -35.09 -1.44
C PHE A 2 0.57 -34.44 -1.01
N CYS A 3 0.65 -33.12 -1.12
CA CYS A 3 1.81 -32.35 -0.69
C CYS A 3 1.95 -32.43 0.84
N LYS A 4 3.12 -32.86 1.33
CA LYS A 4 3.40 -32.92 2.78
C LYS A 4 3.51 -31.54 3.45
N LYS A 5 3.58 -30.46 2.67
CA LYS A 5 3.69 -29.08 3.18
C LYS A 5 2.36 -28.35 3.26
N CYS A 6 1.45 -28.52 2.29
CA CYS A 6 0.18 -27.78 2.23
C CYS A 6 -1.06 -28.66 2.03
N GLY A 7 -0.91 -29.98 1.94
CA GLY A 7 -2.03 -30.91 1.76
C GLY A 7 -2.64 -30.95 0.35
N ALA A 8 -2.23 -30.08 -0.58
CA ALA A 8 -2.77 -30.06 -1.94
C ALA A 8 -2.48 -31.35 -2.72
N GLU A 9 -3.40 -31.76 -3.59
CA GLU A 9 -3.21 -32.91 -4.47
C GLU A 9 -2.11 -32.62 -5.51
N LEU A 10 -1.14 -33.52 -5.62
CA LEU A 10 -0.06 -33.46 -6.59
C LEU A 10 -0.37 -34.39 -7.76
N TYR A 11 -0.24 -33.85 -8.97
CA TYR A 11 -0.28 -34.63 -10.19
C TYR A 11 0.78 -35.74 -10.18
N PRO A 12 0.47 -36.97 -10.68
CA PRO A 12 1.42 -38.06 -10.75
C PRO A 12 2.68 -37.65 -11.53
N GLY A 13 3.85 -37.74 -10.89
CA GLY A 13 5.13 -37.33 -11.49
C GLY A 13 5.51 -35.85 -11.31
N ALA A 14 4.70 -35.04 -10.62
CA ALA A 14 5.06 -33.67 -10.28
C ALA A 14 6.27 -33.65 -9.33
N LYS A 15 7.35 -32.95 -9.72
CA LYS A 15 8.57 -32.76 -8.91
C LYS A 15 8.40 -31.71 -7.81
N PHE A 16 7.40 -30.84 -7.94
CA PHE A 16 7.10 -29.74 -7.02
C PHE A 16 5.58 -29.58 -6.90
N CYS A 17 5.13 -29.00 -5.78
CA CYS A 17 3.74 -28.65 -5.57
C CYS A 17 3.37 -27.40 -6.37
N GLY A 18 2.32 -27.48 -7.18
CA GLY A 18 1.79 -26.33 -7.92
C GLY A 18 1.12 -25.28 -7.04
N VAL A 19 0.79 -25.61 -5.79
CA VAL A 19 0.12 -24.70 -4.84
C VAL A 19 1.12 -23.98 -3.94
N CYS A 20 2.07 -24.69 -3.32
CA CYS A 20 3.02 -24.08 -2.37
C CYS A 20 4.48 -24.08 -2.83
N GLY A 21 4.78 -24.61 -4.03
CA GLY A 21 6.14 -24.68 -4.58
C GLY A 21 7.07 -25.72 -3.95
N ALA A 22 6.64 -26.44 -2.90
CA ALA A 22 7.48 -27.41 -2.21
C ALA A 22 7.85 -28.62 -3.09
N SER A 23 9.11 -29.06 -3.04
CA SER A 23 9.58 -30.27 -3.74
C SER A 23 8.87 -31.52 -3.25
N SER A 24 8.49 -32.40 -4.19
CA SER A 24 7.88 -33.71 -3.91
C SER A 24 8.91 -34.81 -3.69
N ALA A 25 10.20 -34.54 -3.97
CA ALA A 25 11.29 -35.45 -3.66
C ALA A 25 11.58 -35.37 -2.15
N ALA A 26 11.09 -36.37 -1.41
CA ALA A 26 11.39 -36.56 -0.01
C ALA A 26 12.92 -36.50 0.22
N THR A 27 13.38 -35.47 0.94
CA THR A 27 14.74 -35.42 1.46
C THR A 27 14.76 -36.23 2.76
N ASP A 28 14.77 -37.55 2.62
CA ASP A 28 15.26 -38.44 3.68
C ASP A 28 16.78 -38.35 3.66
N ASN A 29 17.34 -37.34 4.33
CA ASN A 29 18.65 -37.39 5.00
C ASN A 29 19.04 -36.00 5.51
N LYS A 30 18.89 -35.77 6.82
CA LYS A 30 19.96 -35.25 7.71
C LYS A 30 19.42 -35.07 9.14
N VAL A 31 19.31 -36.18 9.86
CA VAL A 31 19.60 -36.18 11.31
C VAL A 31 20.69 -37.22 11.54
N ASN A 32 21.68 -36.85 12.35
CA ASN A 32 22.85 -37.63 12.78
C ASN A 32 24.12 -37.41 11.93
N ALA A 33 24.73 -36.23 12.09
CA ALA A 33 26.17 -36.07 11.93
C ALA A 33 26.83 -36.24 13.30
N SER A 34 27.34 -37.43 13.59
CA SER A 34 28.36 -37.65 14.62
C SER A 34 29.22 -38.86 14.25
N LEU A 35 30.53 -38.66 14.35
CA LEU A 35 31.65 -39.63 14.34
C LEU A 35 32.31 -40.00 12.99
N SER A 36 33.47 -39.35 12.79
CA SER A 36 34.81 -39.95 12.57
C SER A 36 35.14 -40.70 11.27
N GLY A 37 36.17 -40.24 10.54
CA GLY A 37 36.91 -41.05 9.56
C GLY A 37 37.86 -40.25 8.66
N LYS A 38 39.13 -40.66 8.63
CA LYS A 38 40.34 -39.95 8.15
C LYS A 38 40.62 -40.02 6.63
N GLU A 39 41.19 -38.92 6.12
CA GLU A 39 42.38 -38.77 5.24
C GLU A 39 42.58 -39.61 3.94
N HIS A 40 42.44 -38.93 2.77
CA HIS A 40 43.37 -38.73 1.60
C HIS A 40 44.16 -39.91 0.93
N PRO A 41 44.86 -39.78 -0.24
CA PRO A 41 44.84 -38.85 -1.40
C PRO A 41 44.75 -39.56 -2.79
N SER A 42 44.58 -38.80 -3.90
CA SER A 42 45.47 -38.78 -5.10
C SER A 42 44.88 -37.99 -6.29
N THR A 43 45.51 -36.85 -6.58
CA THR A 43 45.99 -36.25 -7.85
C THR A 43 45.61 -36.98 -9.18
N GLU A 44 45.32 -36.39 -10.35
CA GLU A 44 45.77 -35.13 -10.97
C GLU A 44 44.98 -34.82 -12.28
N ILE A 45 44.51 -33.56 -12.38
CA ILE A 45 44.37 -32.61 -13.50
C ILE A 45 44.45 -33.08 -14.98
N HIS A 46 43.37 -32.88 -15.76
CA HIS A 46 43.37 -32.04 -16.98
C HIS A 46 41.96 -31.72 -17.54
N GLY A 47 41.69 -30.42 -17.74
CA GLY A 47 41.05 -29.85 -18.94
C GLY A 47 39.54 -30.05 -19.22
N GLU A 48 38.82 -28.93 -19.13
CA GLU A 48 37.84 -28.47 -20.15
C GLU A 48 36.49 -29.21 -20.33
N ILE A 49 35.41 -28.59 -19.85
CA ILE A 49 34.35 -27.90 -20.64
C ILE A 49 33.10 -27.82 -19.75
N HIS A 50 32.82 -26.61 -19.29
CA HIS A 50 31.52 -26.21 -18.76
C HIS A 50 30.48 -26.29 -19.92
N SER A 51 29.58 -27.28 -19.86
CA SER A 51 28.39 -27.38 -20.72
C SER A 51 27.19 -27.43 -19.75
N GLN A 52 26.59 -26.32 -19.36
CA GLN A 52 25.70 -25.46 -20.15
C GLN A 52 24.73 -26.26 -21.01
N VAL A 53 23.43 -26.22 -20.65
CA VAL A 53 22.19 -26.34 -21.45
C VAL A 53 21.17 -27.10 -20.57
N THR A 54 20.33 -26.43 -19.77
CA THR A 54 19.11 -25.78 -20.25
C THR A 54 18.52 -24.87 -19.15
N SER A 55 18.68 -23.56 -19.31
CA SER A 55 17.80 -22.57 -18.71
C SER A 55 17.33 -21.62 -19.81
N ALA A 56 16.29 -22.05 -20.51
CA ALA A 56 15.47 -21.24 -21.40
C ALA A 56 14.10 -21.95 -21.43
N ARG A 57 12.96 -21.38 -21.04
CA ARG A 57 12.55 -19.98 -20.99
C ARG A 57 11.40 -19.84 -19.97
N TYR A 58 11.49 -18.86 -19.06
CA TYR A 58 10.33 -18.08 -18.61
C TYR A 58 10.81 -16.75 -18.02
N GLN A 59 10.96 -15.77 -18.92
CA GLN A 59 10.85 -14.33 -18.73
C GLN A 59 11.43 -13.72 -17.45
N SER A 60 12.72 -13.36 -17.50
CA SER A 60 13.27 -12.31 -16.64
C SER A 60 12.58 -10.99 -16.98
N ARG A 61 11.60 -10.60 -16.16
CA ARG A 61 11.08 -9.23 -16.14
C ARG A 61 12.27 -8.36 -15.73
N ARG A 62 12.97 -7.80 -16.72
CA ARG A 62 14.15 -6.95 -16.57
C ARG A 62 13.80 -5.84 -15.58
N ARG A 63 14.20 -6.02 -14.32
CA ARG A 63 14.32 -4.92 -13.37
C ARG A 63 15.47 -4.09 -13.89
N ILE A 64 15.19 -3.14 -14.77
CA ILE A 64 16.12 -2.03 -14.98
C ILE A 64 16.30 -1.47 -13.57
N PRO A 65 17.51 -1.49 -12.99
CA PRO A 65 17.69 -0.93 -11.66
C PRO A 65 17.21 0.51 -11.77
N VAL A 66 16.29 0.92 -10.90
CA VAL A 66 15.66 2.26 -10.94
C VAL A 66 16.72 3.35 -11.10
N ALA A 67 17.92 3.14 -10.54
CA ALA A 67 19.12 3.96 -10.76
C ALA A 67 19.48 4.24 -12.24
N LEU A 68 19.33 3.29 -13.16
CA LEU A 68 19.61 3.47 -14.59
C LEU A 68 18.52 4.31 -15.26
N VAL A 69 17.25 4.10 -14.91
CA VAL A 69 16.15 4.96 -15.41
C VAL A 69 16.34 6.39 -14.92
N VAL A 70 16.63 6.56 -13.62
CA VAL A 70 16.91 7.87 -13.02
C VAL A 70 18.12 8.53 -13.68
N ALA A 71 19.21 7.79 -13.93
CA ALA A 71 20.39 8.32 -14.62
C ALA A 71 20.06 8.78 -16.05
N LEU A 72 19.24 8.03 -16.80
CA LEU A 72 18.82 8.41 -18.15
C LEU A 72 17.89 9.63 -18.14
N VAL A 73 17.00 9.74 -17.15
CA VAL A 73 16.14 10.92 -16.99
C VAL A 73 16.98 12.16 -16.67
N ILE A 74 17.94 12.06 -15.74
CA ILE A 74 18.85 13.18 -15.41
C ILE A 74 19.66 13.59 -16.65
N LEU A 75 20.19 12.64 -17.41
CA LEU A 75 20.90 12.92 -18.66
C LEU A 75 19.97 13.58 -19.70
N GLY A 76 18.74 13.08 -19.84
CA GLY A 76 17.74 13.67 -20.72
C GLY A 76 17.42 15.12 -20.36
N LEU A 77 17.15 15.39 -19.08
CA LEU A 77 16.89 16.75 -18.58
C LEU A 77 18.08 17.69 -18.78
N ALA A 78 19.30 17.22 -18.53
CA ALA A 78 20.52 18.01 -18.75
C ALA A 78 20.71 18.38 -20.23
N THR A 79 20.42 17.45 -21.16
CA THR A 79 20.51 17.73 -22.60
C THR A 79 19.46 18.73 -23.07
N LEU A 80 18.23 18.62 -22.57
CA LEU A 80 17.13 19.56 -22.89
C LEU A 80 17.42 20.97 -22.35
N ALA A 81 17.90 21.09 -21.11
CA ALA A 81 18.27 22.37 -20.52
C ALA A 81 19.43 23.04 -21.29
N SER A 82 20.43 22.27 -21.71
CA SER A 82 21.56 22.77 -22.48
C SER A 82 21.14 23.26 -23.88
N ALA A 83 20.26 22.52 -24.56
CA ALA A 83 19.74 22.93 -25.87
C ALA A 83 18.90 24.21 -25.77
N ALA A 84 18.03 24.31 -24.76
CA ALA A 84 17.24 25.52 -24.50
C ALA A 84 18.12 26.74 -24.21
N TYR A 85 19.18 26.56 -23.41
CA TYR A 85 20.13 27.63 -23.10
C TYR A 85 20.88 28.15 -24.34
N LEU A 86 21.31 27.25 -25.23
CA LEU A 86 21.96 27.65 -26.48
C LEU A 86 21.01 28.39 -27.43
N VAL A 87 19.74 27.97 -27.53
CA VAL A 87 18.74 28.70 -28.33
C VAL A 87 18.43 30.07 -27.71
N TYR A 88 18.30 30.14 -26.39
CA TYR A 88 18.06 31.39 -25.66
C TYR A 88 19.18 32.42 -25.92
N THR A 89 20.44 31.98 -25.82
CA THR A 89 21.61 32.86 -26.02
C THR A 89 21.87 33.23 -27.48
N GLN A 90 21.54 32.36 -28.45
CA GLN A 90 21.82 32.60 -29.87
C GLN A 90 20.68 33.37 -30.58
N VAL A 91 19.43 33.22 -30.14
CA VAL A 91 18.25 33.73 -30.88
C VAL A 91 17.49 34.80 -30.11
N LEU A 92 17.32 34.67 -28.80
CA LEU A 92 16.45 35.56 -28.03
C LEU A 92 17.21 36.68 -27.30
N ASN A 93 18.45 36.45 -26.87
CA ASN A 93 19.22 37.47 -26.16
C ASN A 93 20.74 37.34 -26.40
N PRO A 94 21.26 37.85 -27.53
CA PRO A 94 22.67 37.69 -27.90
C PRO A 94 23.66 38.51 -27.06
N ASN A 95 23.20 39.23 -26.02
CA ASN A 95 24.06 39.98 -25.12
C ASN A 95 23.49 39.92 -23.69
N PRO A 96 23.97 39.02 -22.81
CA PRO A 96 23.61 39.12 -21.40
C PRO A 96 24.14 40.46 -20.86
N PRO A 97 23.34 41.25 -20.13
CA PRO A 97 23.91 42.35 -19.37
C PRO A 97 24.97 41.77 -18.44
N VAL A 98 26.16 42.34 -18.53
CA VAL A 98 27.28 42.09 -17.62
C VAL A 98 26.75 42.14 -16.19
N GLN A 99 27.15 41.15 -15.40
CA GLN A 99 26.80 41.03 -14.00
C GLN A 99 27.18 42.31 -13.26
N GLU A 100 26.19 43.15 -12.96
CA GLU A 100 26.34 44.15 -11.90
C GLU A 100 26.02 43.44 -10.58
N GLU A 101 27.11 43.12 -9.89
CA GLU A 101 27.23 43.01 -8.44
C GLU A 101 26.16 43.84 -7.70
N SER A 102 25.19 43.18 -7.07
CA SER A 102 24.39 43.82 -6.02
C SER A 102 24.60 43.07 -4.71
N VAL A 103 25.47 43.69 -3.91
CA VAL A 103 25.73 43.48 -2.49
C VAL A 103 24.45 43.21 -1.71
N VAL A 104 24.49 42.13 -0.93
CA VAL A 104 23.60 41.88 0.22
C VAL A 104 23.91 42.91 1.29
N ASP A 105 22.93 43.72 1.68
CA ASP A 105 22.91 44.29 3.03
C ASP A 105 21.49 44.32 3.62
N SER A 106 21.51 44.26 4.94
CA SER A 106 20.52 43.86 5.94
C SER A 106 19.20 44.65 6.01
N PRO A 107 18.23 44.15 6.82
CA PRO A 107 16.86 44.68 6.91
C PRO A 107 16.74 45.85 7.88
N GLU A 108 15.91 46.83 7.55
CA GLU A 108 15.48 47.88 8.47
C GLU A 108 13.97 47.83 8.72
N SER A 109 13.67 47.85 10.01
CA SER A 109 12.41 47.86 10.74
C SER A 109 11.61 49.15 10.59
N GLU A 110 10.31 49.08 10.93
CA GLU A 110 9.45 50.05 11.66
C GLU A 110 7.99 49.65 11.35
N ASP A 111 7.27 48.88 12.19
CA ASP A 111 6.68 49.20 13.51
C ASP A 111 5.64 50.33 13.46
N VAL A 112 4.35 49.98 13.58
CA VAL A 112 3.32 50.76 14.29
C VAL A 112 2.23 49.81 14.84
N GLU A 113 2.23 49.68 16.16
CA GLU A 113 1.15 49.21 17.04
C GLU A 113 -0.12 50.08 16.99
N ASP A 114 -1.31 49.48 17.17
CA ASP A 114 -2.24 49.69 18.32
C ASP A 114 -3.54 48.90 18.04
N LYS A 115 -3.94 47.92 18.88
CA LYS A 115 -4.88 48.00 20.03
C LYS A 115 -6.27 48.56 19.66
N GLN A 116 -7.41 48.12 20.20
CA GLN A 116 -7.80 47.25 21.32
C GLN A 116 -9.31 46.99 21.08
N GLU A 117 -9.80 45.76 21.31
CA GLU A 117 -10.71 45.44 22.43
C GLU A 117 -12.19 45.84 22.24
N SER A 118 -13.09 44.86 22.37
CA SER A 118 -14.19 44.95 23.33
C SER A 118 -14.91 43.61 23.46
N ASP A 119 -14.88 43.13 24.70
CA ASP A 119 -15.79 42.18 25.32
C ASP A 119 -17.27 42.49 25.02
N ASN A 120 -18.14 41.47 25.03
CA ASN A 120 -18.87 41.13 26.25
C ASN A 120 -19.86 39.97 26.03
N ALA A 121 -20.08 39.28 27.14
CA ALA A 121 -20.88 38.10 27.46
C ALA A 121 -22.37 38.14 27.10
N GLU A 122 -22.98 36.95 26.99
CA GLU A 122 -23.99 36.45 27.96
C GLU A 122 -24.46 35.01 27.61
N ALA A 123 -24.40 34.13 28.60
CA ALA A 123 -25.36 33.02 28.81
C ALA A 123 -26.46 33.55 29.77
N PRO A 124 -27.66 32.95 29.97
CA PRO A 124 -28.03 31.52 29.95
C PRO A 124 -29.41 31.30 29.21
N THR A 125 -30.15 30.17 29.16
CA THR A 125 -30.75 29.34 30.22
C THR A 125 -31.69 28.30 29.55
N ASP A 126 -31.65 27.06 30.03
CA ASP A 126 -32.69 26.01 30.18
C ASP A 126 -34.03 26.08 29.43
N LYS A 127 -34.40 24.96 28.76
CA LYS A 127 -35.56 24.12 29.17
C LYS A 127 -35.74 22.87 28.32
N GLU A 128 -35.79 21.72 29.00
CA GLU A 128 -36.42 20.48 28.53
C GLU A 128 -37.92 20.70 28.28
N THR A 129 -38.51 20.00 27.29
CA THR A 129 -39.85 19.38 27.40
C THR A 129 -40.06 18.39 26.25
N SER A 130 -40.38 17.17 26.66
CA SER A 130 -40.90 16.04 25.89
C SER A 130 -42.42 16.13 25.73
N THR A 131 -42.93 15.70 24.58
CA THR A 131 -44.26 15.08 24.33
C THR A 131 -44.19 14.55 22.89
N ASP A 132 -44.04 13.25 22.62
CA ASP A 132 -45.06 12.18 22.64
C ASP A 132 -46.41 12.62 22.05
N GLU A 133 -46.65 12.24 20.79
CA GLU A 133 -47.97 11.75 20.35
C GLU A 133 -47.79 10.63 19.31
N THR A 134 -48.40 9.51 19.66
CA THR A 134 -48.59 8.30 18.89
C THR A 134 -49.81 8.44 17.98
N VAL A 135 -49.74 7.86 16.78
CA VAL A 135 -50.96 7.42 16.09
C VAL A 135 -50.68 6.11 15.36
N ASP A 136 -51.18 5.06 15.99
CA ASP A 136 -51.50 3.75 15.43
C ASP A 136 -52.36 3.90 14.18
N ASN A 137 -52.06 3.11 13.15
CA ASN A 137 -53.08 2.67 12.23
C ASN A 137 -52.75 1.25 11.77
N GLY A 138 -53.26 0.28 12.52
CA GLY A 138 -53.25 -1.12 12.14
C GLY A 138 -54.04 -1.37 10.85
N SER A 139 -53.39 -2.02 9.88
CA SER A 139 -54.09 -2.85 8.90
C SER A 139 -53.27 -4.10 8.64
N ALA A 140 -53.72 -5.19 9.27
CA ALA A 140 -53.19 -6.53 9.11
C ALA A 140 -53.38 -7.00 7.65
N ALA A 141 -52.27 -7.09 6.93
CA ALA A 141 -52.10 -7.96 5.77
C ALA A 141 -50.85 -8.79 6.02
N ALA A 142 -50.95 -10.09 5.72
CA ALA A 142 -50.00 -11.15 6.02
C ALA A 142 -48.53 -10.69 5.97
N ALA A 143 -47.83 -10.82 7.11
CA ALA A 143 -46.41 -10.59 7.22
C ALA A 143 -45.67 -11.70 6.44
N GLU A 144 -45.35 -11.38 5.19
CA GLU A 144 -44.15 -11.89 4.56
C GLU A 144 -42.97 -11.48 5.47
N GLU A 145 -42.13 -12.43 5.85
CA GLU A 145 -40.90 -12.16 6.59
C GLU A 145 -40.01 -11.30 5.69
N VAL A 146 -40.17 -9.98 5.78
CA VAL A 146 -39.29 -9.02 5.12
C VAL A 146 -37.96 -9.13 5.83
N VAL A 147 -37.11 -10.04 5.35
CA VAL A 147 -35.71 -10.09 5.71
C VAL A 147 -35.17 -8.67 5.44
N PRO A 148 -34.62 -7.97 6.44
CA PRO A 148 -34.04 -6.65 6.22
C PRO A 148 -33.00 -6.78 5.09
N PRO A 149 -32.87 -5.76 4.23
CA PRO A 149 -31.87 -5.83 3.16
C PRO A 149 -30.52 -6.16 3.80
N ALA A 150 -29.87 -7.20 3.28
CA ALA A 150 -28.52 -7.52 3.70
C ALA A 150 -27.67 -6.26 3.52
N VAL A 151 -26.97 -5.83 4.57
CA VAL A 151 -26.03 -4.72 4.49
C VAL A 151 -24.94 -5.15 3.50
N VAL A 152 -24.79 -4.41 2.41
CA VAL A 152 -23.76 -4.64 1.40
C VAL A 152 -22.61 -3.72 1.73
N HIS A 153 -21.46 -4.32 2.02
CA HIS A 153 -20.21 -3.59 2.24
C HIS A 153 -19.43 -3.46 0.94
N ASP A 154 -18.66 -2.39 0.79
CA ASP A 154 -17.87 -2.15 -0.43
C ASP A 154 -16.77 -3.18 -0.63
N TYR A 155 -16.13 -3.59 0.47
CA TYR A 155 -15.25 -4.74 0.51
C TYR A 155 -15.53 -5.57 1.76
N GLU A 156 -15.53 -6.90 1.60
CA GLU A 156 -15.80 -7.83 2.69
C GLU A 156 -14.92 -9.07 2.57
N CYS A 157 -14.20 -9.40 3.64
CA CYS A 157 -13.47 -10.65 3.79
C CYS A 157 -13.96 -11.41 5.03
N ASP A 158 -13.30 -12.52 5.41
CA ASP A 158 -13.70 -13.32 6.57
C ASP A 158 -13.43 -12.64 7.92
N ALA A 159 -12.50 -11.69 7.96
CA ALA A 159 -12.06 -11.02 9.19
C ALA A 159 -12.69 -9.63 9.39
N PHE A 160 -12.99 -8.90 8.32
CA PHE A 160 -13.48 -7.52 8.39
C PHE A 160 -14.27 -7.13 7.14
N TYR A 161 -14.91 -5.98 7.21
CA TYR A 161 -15.45 -5.26 6.06
C TYR A 161 -14.95 -3.80 6.05
N VAL A 162 -14.98 -3.21 4.86
CA VAL A 162 -14.62 -1.82 4.60
C VAL A 162 -15.78 -1.17 3.88
N ASP A 163 -16.19 -0.01 4.38
CA ASP A 163 -17.18 0.85 3.75
C ASP A 163 -16.51 2.19 3.40
N VAL A 164 -16.70 2.67 2.19
CA VAL A 164 -16.17 3.92 1.67
C VAL A 164 -17.32 4.81 1.16
N PRO A 165 -17.09 6.12 0.95
CA PRO A 165 -18.11 6.96 0.35
C PRO A 165 -18.44 6.59 -1.11
N ASP A 166 -19.70 6.71 -1.50
CA ASP A 166 -20.21 6.38 -2.84
C ASP A 166 -19.51 7.09 -4.01
N TYR A 167 -18.86 8.23 -3.76
CA TYR A 167 -18.14 8.99 -4.79
C TYR A 167 -16.71 8.47 -5.03
N TRP A 168 -16.28 7.47 -4.27
CA TRP A 168 -15.00 6.78 -4.49
C TRP A 168 -15.20 5.68 -5.53
N VAL A 169 -14.20 5.51 -6.40
CA VAL A 169 -14.25 4.52 -7.46
C VAL A 169 -13.30 3.39 -7.11
N MET A 170 -13.82 2.16 -7.04
CA MET A 170 -12.96 0.99 -6.85
C MET A 170 -12.15 0.75 -8.12
N SER A 171 -10.83 0.90 -8.03
CA SER A 171 -9.92 0.79 -9.18
C SER A 171 -8.50 0.45 -8.71
N ASP A 172 -7.82 -0.41 -9.47
CA ASP A 172 -6.38 -0.67 -9.32
C ASP A 172 -5.51 0.33 -10.10
N GLU A 173 -6.14 1.22 -10.88
CA GLU A 173 -5.45 2.23 -11.66
C GLU A 173 -4.97 3.38 -10.76
N SER A 174 -3.70 3.72 -10.90
CA SER A 174 -3.10 4.88 -10.24
C SER A 174 -3.36 6.20 -10.95
N VAL A 175 -4.11 6.18 -12.06
CA VAL A 175 -4.46 7.37 -12.83
C VAL A 175 -5.89 7.77 -12.46
N ASN A 176 -6.03 9.00 -12.00
CA ASN A 176 -7.30 9.56 -11.55
C ASN A 176 -7.70 10.70 -12.49
N GLU A 177 -9.01 10.88 -12.70
CA GLU A 177 -9.54 12.15 -13.22
C GLU A 177 -9.48 13.23 -12.13
N GLU A 178 -9.48 14.52 -12.52
CA GLU A 178 -9.48 15.60 -11.53
C GLU A 178 -10.73 15.51 -10.63
N GLY A 179 -10.51 15.40 -9.31
CA GLY A 179 -11.58 15.28 -8.32
C GLY A 179 -12.09 13.85 -8.07
N GLN A 180 -11.58 12.86 -8.81
CA GLN A 180 -11.87 11.45 -8.55
C GLN A 180 -10.94 10.88 -7.47
N ILE A 181 -11.50 10.10 -6.56
CA ILE A 181 -10.74 9.29 -5.60
C ILE A 181 -10.89 7.84 -6.02
N ASN A 182 -9.76 7.18 -6.31
CA ASN A 182 -9.71 5.75 -6.51
C ASN A 182 -9.30 5.05 -5.22
N TRP A 183 -9.83 3.86 -5.02
CA TRP A 183 -9.42 2.99 -3.92
C TRP A 183 -9.39 1.53 -4.34
N ASN A 184 -8.62 0.73 -3.60
CA ASN A 184 -8.65 -0.72 -3.71
C ASN A 184 -8.20 -1.39 -2.41
N VAL A 185 -8.53 -2.67 -2.32
CA VAL A 185 -7.96 -3.58 -1.32
C VAL A 185 -7.13 -4.63 -2.03
N THR A 186 -5.86 -4.74 -1.65
CA THR A 186 -4.98 -5.83 -2.08
C THR A 186 -4.92 -6.87 -0.98
N ASP A 187 -5.41 -8.08 -1.26
CA ASP A 187 -5.22 -9.27 -0.42
C ASP A 187 -3.94 -10.01 -0.85
N ASN A 188 -2.96 -10.13 0.05
CA ASN A 188 -1.71 -10.82 -0.23
C ASN A 188 -1.80 -12.35 -0.02
N GLY A 189 -2.91 -12.86 0.51
CA GLY A 189 -3.19 -14.28 0.74
C GLY A 189 -2.46 -14.89 1.94
N ASP A 190 -1.73 -14.09 2.71
CA ASP A 190 -0.98 -14.51 3.89
C ASP A 190 -1.54 -13.93 5.19
N GLY A 191 -2.73 -13.31 5.16
CA GLY A 191 -3.32 -12.58 6.28
C GLY A 191 -2.90 -11.11 6.34
N THR A 192 -2.21 -10.60 5.32
CA THR A 192 -1.91 -9.18 5.16
C THR A 192 -2.72 -8.56 4.02
N TYR A 193 -3.27 -7.39 4.29
CA TYR A 193 -4.05 -6.61 3.33
C TYR A 193 -3.48 -5.21 3.22
N LEU A 194 -3.58 -4.60 2.04
CA LEU A 194 -3.28 -3.19 1.82
C LEU A 194 -4.55 -2.49 1.33
N LEU A 195 -5.04 -1.55 2.13
CA LEU A 195 -6.06 -0.60 1.74
C LEU A 195 -5.34 0.61 1.15
N HIS A 196 -5.58 0.88 -0.13
CA HIS A 196 -4.91 1.93 -0.90
C HIS A 196 -5.92 2.96 -1.36
N GLN A 197 -5.58 4.24 -1.19
CA GLN A 197 -6.31 5.38 -1.72
C GLN A 197 -5.39 6.21 -2.61
N SER A 198 -5.94 6.69 -3.73
CA SER A 198 -5.27 7.65 -4.59
C SER A 198 -6.22 8.72 -5.14
N ASP A 199 -5.66 9.88 -5.42
CA ASP A 199 -6.32 11.01 -6.07
C ASP A 199 -5.49 11.49 -7.26
N TYR A 200 -5.88 12.62 -7.87
CA TYR A 200 -5.16 13.21 -9.00
C TYR A 200 -3.65 13.48 -8.73
N ALA A 201 -3.26 13.70 -7.47
CA ALA A 201 -1.86 13.94 -7.08
C ALA A 201 -1.07 12.63 -6.86
N GLY A 202 -1.75 11.48 -6.79
CA GLY A 202 -1.14 10.16 -6.63
C GLY A 202 -1.67 9.44 -5.39
N SER A 203 -0.82 8.67 -4.72
CA SER A 203 -1.23 7.96 -3.50
C SER A 203 -1.50 8.96 -2.37
N SER A 204 -2.73 8.92 -1.83
CA SER A 204 -3.23 9.85 -0.83
C SER A 204 -3.44 9.20 0.55
N GLY A 205 -3.46 7.86 0.63
CA GLY A 205 -3.61 7.15 1.89
C GLY A 205 -3.31 5.67 1.77
N ASN A 206 -2.61 5.11 2.78
CA ASN A 206 -2.22 3.70 2.81
C ASN A 206 -2.39 3.12 4.21
N THR A 207 -3.14 2.01 4.31
CA THR A 207 -3.24 1.25 5.56
C THR A 207 -3.00 -0.23 5.31
N TYR A 208 -1.99 -0.77 5.96
CA TYR A 208 -1.78 -2.21 6.04
C TYR A 208 -2.61 -2.79 7.19
N VAL A 209 -3.33 -3.86 6.91
CA VAL A 209 -4.10 -4.62 7.90
C VAL A 209 -3.47 -6.00 8.03
N TYR A 210 -3.14 -6.39 9.25
CA TYR A 210 -2.53 -7.68 9.58
C TYR A 210 -3.50 -8.49 10.43
N VAL A 211 -3.94 -9.65 9.94
CA VAL A 211 -4.95 -10.50 10.60
C VAL A 211 -4.32 -11.81 11.02
N GLY A 212 -4.17 -12.03 12.34
CA GLY A 212 -3.71 -13.30 12.90
C GLY A 212 -2.27 -13.68 12.53
N VAL A 213 -1.45 -12.70 12.13
CA VAL A 213 -0.08 -12.90 11.64
C VAL A 213 0.93 -12.11 12.47
N PRO A 214 2.23 -12.48 12.44
CA PRO A 214 3.27 -11.67 13.05
C PRO A 214 3.29 -10.26 12.46
N VAL A 215 3.32 -9.25 13.32
CA VAL A 215 3.21 -7.85 12.91
C VAL A 215 4.52 -7.09 13.11
N PRO A 216 4.82 -6.11 12.25
CA PRO A 216 5.91 -5.16 12.50
C PRO A 216 5.69 -4.34 13.78
N SER A 217 6.78 -3.88 14.39
CA SER A 217 6.74 -3.15 15.67
C SER A 217 6.07 -1.77 15.62
N TYR A 218 5.85 -1.21 14.42
CA TYR A 218 5.20 0.08 14.22
C TYR A 218 3.68 -0.03 13.98
N CYS A 219 3.14 -1.25 13.97
CA CYS A 219 1.69 -1.46 13.84
C CYS A 219 1.00 -1.27 15.19
N THR A 220 -0.21 -0.75 15.15
CA THR A 220 -1.07 -0.54 16.32
C THR A 220 -2.13 -1.62 16.36
N TYR A 221 -2.41 -2.14 17.55
CA TYR A 221 -3.51 -3.08 17.74
C TYR A 221 -4.84 -2.41 17.42
N TYR A 222 -5.63 -3.05 16.58
CA TYR A 222 -6.91 -2.54 16.12
C TYR A 222 -8.08 -3.21 16.86
N GLY A 223 -7.99 -4.53 17.02
CA GLY A 223 -9.01 -5.31 17.71
C GLY A 223 -8.82 -6.81 17.51
N THR A 224 -9.77 -7.61 17.98
CA THR A 224 -9.79 -9.06 17.77
C THR A 224 -11.11 -9.41 17.11
N THR A 225 -11.03 -10.17 16.03
CA THR A 225 -12.19 -10.72 15.30
C THR A 225 -12.98 -11.70 16.15
N SER A 226 -14.24 -11.96 15.78
CA SER A 226 -15.12 -12.91 16.47
C SER A 226 -14.59 -14.34 16.46
N ASP A 227 -13.75 -14.71 15.49
CA ASP A 227 -13.06 -16.00 15.45
C ASP A 227 -11.72 -16.02 16.21
N GLY A 228 -11.37 -14.91 16.88
CA GLY A 228 -10.25 -14.85 17.82
C GLY A 228 -8.90 -14.48 17.21
N ARG A 229 -8.88 -13.97 15.97
CA ARG A 229 -7.66 -13.47 15.33
C ARG A 229 -7.45 -12.00 15.67
N ASP A 230 -6.29 -11.68 16.23
CA ASP A 230 -5.90 -10.30 16.48
C ASP A 230 -5.62 -9.57 15.16
N VAL A 231 -6.10 -8.33 15.08
CA VAL A 231 -5.94 -7.43 13.95
C VAL A 231 -5.11 -6.24 14.35
N TYR A 232 -4.11 -5.92 13.53
CA TYR A 232 -3.27 -4.75 13.70
C TYR A 232 -3.28 -3.91 12.42
N VAL A 233 -3.16 -2.60 12.58
CA VAL A 233 -3.10 -1.65 11.47
C VAL A 233 -1.77 -0.90 11.48
N GLY A 234 -1.21 -0.66 10.30
CA GLY A 234 0.01 0.11 10.13
C GLY A 234 -0.10 1.07 8.96
N THR A 235 0.35 2.30 9.17
CA THR A 235 0.33 3.36 8.16
C THR A 235 1.75 3.67 7.71
N PHE A 236 1.95 3.86 6.40
CA PHE A 236 3.21 4.35 5.84
C PHE A 236 3.05 5.79 5.37
N ALA A 237 4.18 6.49 5.19
CA ALA A 237 4.23 7.89 4.79
C ALA A 237 3.21 8.23 3.70
N GLY A 238 2.43 9.29 3.91
CA GLY A 238 1.34 9.70 3.00
C GLY A 238 -0.04 9.83 3.66
N GLY A 239 -0.21 9.30 4.89
CA GLY A 239 -1.49 9.32 5.62
C GLY A 239 -2.16 7.94 5.66
N SER A 240 -3.09 7.74 6.59
CA SER A 240 -3.83 6.49 6.69
C SER A 240 -5.03 6.51 5.76
N PHE A 241 -5.34 5.38 5.12
CA PHE A 241 -6.62 5.18 4.45
C PHE A 241 -7.79 5.44 5.41
N LEU A 242 -7.61 5.08 6.69
CA LEU A 242 -8.60 5.24 7.76
C LEU A 242 -8.65 6.64 8.39
N ASP A 243 -7.79 7.58 7.98
CA ASP A 243 -7.87 8.98 8.42
C ASP A 243 -8.88 9.79 7.56
N THR A 244 -9.59 9.11 6.65
CA THR A 244 -10.56 9.67 5.71
C THR A 244 -11.98 9.23 6.08
N ASP A 245 -12.95 9.42 5.19
CA ASP A 245 -14.34 8.99 5.39
C ASP A 245 -14.56 7.47 5.22
N ALA A 246 -13.48 6.70 5.05
CA ALA A 246 -13.53 5.24 4.99
C ALA A 246 -13.57 4.61 6.39
N THR A 247 -14.31 3.51 6.54
CA THR A 247 -14.40 2.75 7.79
C THR A 247 -13.89 1.33 7.61
N LEU A 248 -13.27 0.81 8.66
CA LEU A 248 -12.88 -0.59 8.79
C LEU A 248 -13.65 -1.16 9.97
N THR A 249 -14.30 -2.30 9.80
CA THR A 249 -15.03 -2.94 10.91
C THR A 249 -14.72 -4.41 10.97
N LEU A 250 -14.33 -4.88 12.16
CA LEU A 250 -14.04 -6.30 12.39
C LEU A 250 -15.34 -7.11 12.48
N LYS A 251 -15.29 -8.32 11.95
CA LYS A 251 -16.35 -9.32 12.09
C LYS A 251 -16.21 -10.12 13.36
#